data_AF-A0A3D3KYM8-F1
#
_entry.id   AF-A0A3D3KYM8-F1
#
_cell.length_a   1.000
_cell.length_b   1.000
_cell.length_c   1.000
_cell.angle_alpha   90.00
_cell.angle_beta   90.00
_cell.angle_gamma   90.00
#
_symmetry.space_group_name_H-M   'P 1'
#
loop_
_entity.id
_entity.type
_entity.pdbx_description
1 polymer ?
#
loop_
_entity_poly.entity_id
_entity_poly.type
_entity_poly.pdbx_seq_one_letter_code
_entity_poly.pdbx_strand_id
1 'polypeptide(L)'
;MINDDIRPVYFLSDSTGITAETLGNTLLTQFPANHFDRITVPFITTVEQARTVVGTIDKLAATGPRPIVFSTAVSSDIRQAIATCQGIIVDLIGTHVGQLEQALGSPASAVPGRAHGLGNAERYQS
;
A
#
# COMPACT_ATOMS: atom_id res chain seq x y z
N MET A 1 -24.25 13.09 -13.79
CA MET A 1 -24.13 13.52 -12.39
C MET A 1 -22.68 13.32 -12.01
N ILE A 2 -21.96 14.41 -11.76
CA ILE A 2 -20.57 14.36 -11.29
C ILE A 2 -20.69 13.98 -9.81
N ASN A 3 -20.16 12.83 -9.43
CA ASN A 3 -20.24 12.37 -8.04
C ASN A 3 -19.24 13.21 -7.24
N ASP A 4 -19.71 14.28 -6.62
CA ASP A 4 -18.92 15.30 -5.92
C ASP A 4 -18.37 14.82 -4.55
N ASP A 5 -18.56 13.53 -4.25
CA ASP A 5 -18.00 12.90 -3.06
C ASP A 5 -16.51 12.60 -3.28
N ILE A 6 -15.68 13.42 -2.66
CA ILE A 6 -14.24 13.21 -2.53
C ILE A 6 -14.01 11.83 -1.90
N ARG A 7 -13.37 10.93 -2.64
CA ARG A 7 -13.11 9.56 -2.16
C ARG A 7 -11.78 9.51 -1.41
N PRO A 8 -11.73 9.00 -0.16
CA PRO A 8 -10.47 8.78 0.54
C PRO A 8 -9.62 7.72 -0.14
N VAL A 9 -8.32 7.98 -0.23
CA VAL A 9 -7.28 7.09 -0.75
C VAL A 9 -6.17 7.00 0.29
N TYR A 10 -5.93 5.78 0.77
CA TYR A 10 -4.87 5.47 1.72
C TYR A 10 -3.68 4.82 1.02
N PHE A 11 -2.48 5.31 1.30
CA PHE A 11 -1.21 4.71 0.89
C PHE A 11 -0.53 4.11 2.12
N LEU A 12 -0.56 2.78 2.24
CA LEU A 12 -0.09 2.04 3.40
C LEU A 12 1.28 1.39 3.12
N SER A 13 2.22 1.57 4.03
CA SER A 13 3.56 1.01 3.90
C SER A 13 4.17 0.61 5.24
N ASP A 14 4.98 -0.45 5.24
CA ASP A 14 5.85 -0.85 6.35
C ASP A 14 7.20 -0.11 6.34
N SER A 15 7.39 0.79 5.36
CA SER A 15 8.54 1.70 5.21
C SER A 15 8.05 3.14 5.00
N THR A 16 8.68 3.93 4.14
CA THR A 16 8.41 5.38 3.99
C THR A 16 7.10 5.74 3.28
N GLY A 17 6.45 4.82 2.57
CA GLY A 17 5.24 5.11 1.80
C GLY A 17 5.46 5.69 0.39
N ILE A 18 6.67 6.13 0.04
CA ILE A 18 6.96 6.77 -1.25
C ILE A 18 6.57 5.90 -2.45
N THR A 19 6.84 4.60 -2.39
CA THR A 19 6.47 3.66 -3.48
C THR A 19 4.95 3.53 -3.62
N ALA A 20 4.23 3.43 -2.50
CA ALA A 20 2.77 3.33 -2.49
C ALA A 20 2.15 4.59 -3.10
N GLU A 21 2.63 5.77 -2.68
CA GLU A 21 2.20 7.06 -3.22
C GLU A 21 2.50 7.18 -4.71
N THR A 22 3.74 6.89 -5.12
CA THR A 22 4.18 7.09 -6.51
C THR A 22 3.37 6.23 -7.47
N LEU A 23 3.28 4.92 -7.20
CA LEU A 23 2.56 3.99 -8.05
C LEU A 23 1.05 4.22 -7.97
N GLY A 24 0.49 4.41 -6.78
CA GLY A 24 -0.94 4.64 -6.62
C GLY A 24 -1.38 5.95 -7.27
N ASN A 25 -0.63 7.04 -7.11
CA ASN A 25 -0.93 8.28 -7.83
C ASN A 25 -0.84 8.12 -9.35
N THR A 26 0.16 7.38 -9.84
CA THR A 26 0.29 7.07 -11.28
C THR A 26 -0.97 6.36 -11.78
N LEU A 27 -1.46 5.34 -11.07
CA LEU A 27 -2.68 4.62 -11.41
C LEU A 27 -3.93 5.52 -11.37
N LEU A 28 -4.03 6.41 -10.38
CA LEU A 28 -5.16 7.32 -10.25
C LEU A 28 -5.23 8.38 -11.36
N THR A 29 -4.13 8.71 -12.03
CA THR A 29 -4.15 9.67 -13.15
C THR A 29 -5.03 9.22 -14.32
N GLN A 30 -5.31 7.91 -14.41
CA GLN A 30 -6.20 7.33 -15.42
C GLN A 30 -7.69 7.63 -15.15
N PHE A 31 -8.02 8.25 -14.02
CA PHE A 31 -9.38 8.59 -13.60
C PHE A 31 -9.52 10.11 -13.34
N PRO A 32 -9.32 10.97 -14.35
CA PRO A 32 -9.23 12.42 -14.16
C PRO A 32 -10.56 13.10 -13.74
N ALA A 33 -11.69 12.42 -13.93
CA ALA A 33 -13.02 12.92 -13.53
C ALA A 33 -13.33 12.69 -12.04
N ASN A 34 -12.43 12.05 -11.29
CA ASN A 34 -12.63 11.69 -9.89
C ASN A 34 -11.81 12.57 -8.96
N HIS A 35 -12.39 12.93 -7.82
CA HIS A 35 -11.70 13.67 -6.75
C HIS A 35 -11.30 12.71 -5.62
N PHE A 36 -10.04 12.83 -5.19
CA PHE A 36 -9.45 11.94 -4.21
C PHE A 36 -8.81 12.74 -3.07
N ASP A 37 -9.16 12.40 -1.83
CA ASP A 37 -8.44 12.83 -0.63
C ASP A 37 -7.37 11.79 -0.30
N ARG A 38 -6.12 12.21 -0.14
CA ARG A 38 -4.95 11.33 -0.17
C ARG A 38 -4.25 11.33 1.18
N ILE A 39 -4.10 10.15 1.76
CA ILE A 39 -3.57 9.96 3.11
C ILE A 39 -2.48 8.89 3.05
N THR A 40 -1.25 9.26 3.41
CA THR A 40 -0.15 8.30 3.56
C THR A 40 -0.01 7.87 5.01
N VAL A 41 0.09 6.57 5.23
CA VAL A 41 0.41 5.99 6.54
C VAL A 41 1.70 5.16 6.40
N PRO A 42 2.85 5.77 6.70
CA PRO A 42 4.14 5.08 6.66
C PRO A 42 4.38 4.28 7.95
N PHE A 43 5.42 3.45 7.93
CA PHE A 43 5.96 2.72 9.08
C PHE A 43 4.94 1.89 9.86
N ILE A 44 4.04 1.20 9.16
CA ILE A 44 3.18 0.16 9.73
C ILE A 44 4.04 -1.09 9.93
N THR A 45 4.74 -1.15 11.07
CA THR A 45 5.72 -2.20 11.37
C THR A 45 5.19 -3.30 12.29
N THR A 46 3.97 -3.13 12.84
CA THR A 46 3.30 -4.16 13.64
C THR A 46 1.88 -4.47 13.16
N VAL A 47 1.40 -5.66 13.52
CA VAL A 47 0.03 -6.11 13.23
C VAL A 47 -1.01 -5.21 13.92
N GLU A 48 -0.71 -4.73 15.13
CA GLU A 48 -1.59 -3.84 15.91
C GLU A 48 -1.74 -2.48 15.24
N GLN A 49 -0.64 -1.93 14.70
CA GLN A 49 -0.69 -0.70 13.90
C GLN A 49 -1.54 -0.91 12.65
N ALA A 50 -1.34 -2.01 11.93
CA ALA A 50 -2.13 -2.35 10.75
C ALA A 50 -3.63 -2.44 11.09
N ARG A 51 -4.00 -3.14 12.17
CA ARG A 51 -5.39 -3.25 12.65
C ARG A 51 -5.99 -1.90 13.05
N THR A 52 -5.20 -1.01 13.63
CA THR A 52 -5.65 0.35 14.00
C THR A 52 -5.99 1.16 12.76
N VAL A 53 -5.14 1.10 11.73
CA VAL A 53 -5.38 1.77 10.45
C VAL A 53 -6.59 1.18 9.74
N VAL A 54 -6.69 -0.16 9.67
CA VAL A 54 -7.86 -0.87 9.14
C VAL A 54 -9.15 -0.42 9.83
N GLY A 55 -9.18 -0.41 11.17
CA GLY A 55 -10.36 0.03 11.91
C GLY A 55 -10.74 1.50 11.68
N THR A 56 -9.77 2.35 11.31
CA THR A 56 -10.04 3.74 10.91
C THR A 56 -10.69 3.79 9.54
N ILE A 57 -10.14 3.05 8.57
CA ILE A 57 -10.66 2.95 7.21
C ILE A 57 -12.07 2.34 7.20
N ASP A 58 -12.31 1.30 8.01
CA ASP A 58 -13.59 0.62 8.11
C ASP A 58 -14.69 1.52 8.66
N LYS A 59 -14.37 2.37 9.66
CA LYS A 59 -15.31 3.37 10.16
C LYS A 59 -15.72 4.36 9.08
N LEU A 60 -14.78 4.82 8.25
CA LEU A 60 -15.06 5.70 7.13
C LEU A 60 -15.89 4.99 6.04
N ALA A 61 -15.56 3.73 5.74
CA ALA A 61 -16.29 2.92 4.79
C ALA A 61 -17.75 2.68 5.20
N ALA A 62 -18.04 2.67 6.50
CA ALA A 62 -19.40 2.51 7.03
C ALA A 62 -20.27 3.77 6.90
N THR A 63 -19.67 4.96 6.79
CA THR A 63 -20.40 6.24 6.84
C THR A 63 -20.33 7.05 5.54
N GLY A 64 -19.54 6.62 4.55
CA GLY A 64 -19.30 7.39 3.33
C GLY A 64 -18.73 6.56 2.18
N PRO A 65 -18.11 7.22 1.18
CA PRO A 65 -17.52 6.54 0.04
C PRO A 65 -16.45 5.55 0.49
N ARG A 66 -16.60 4.29 0.05
CA ARG A 66 -15.64 3.21 0.36
C ARG A 66 -14.21 3.62 -0.03
N PRO A 67 -13.27 3.74 0.93
CA PRO A 67 -11.91 4.18 0.65
C PRO A 67 -11.15 3.23 -0.28
N ILE A 68 -10.23 3.76 -1.07
CA ILE A 68 -9.24 2.97 -1.82
C ILE A 68 -7.98 2.85 -0.97
N VAL A 69 -7.36 1.67 -0.95
CA VAL A 69 -6.19 1.37 -0.13
C VAL A 69 -5.10 0.79 -1.02
N PHE A 70 -4.07 1.57 -1.33
CA PHE A 70 -2.85 1.08 -1.96
C PHE A 70 -1.90 0.59 -0.87
N SER A 71 -1.39 -0.64 -0.99
CA SER A 71 -0.44 -1.19 -0.03
C SER A 71 0.84 -1.67 -0.69
N THR A 72 1.97 -1.42 -0.03
CA THR A 72 3.28 -2.00 -0.38
C THR A 72 3.87 -2.81 0.77
N ALA A 73 3.05 -3.24 1.75
CA ALA A 73 3.54 -4.03 2.87
C ALA A 73 4.13 -5.36 2.36
N VAL A 74 5.30 -5.74 2.89
CA VAL A 74 5.99 -6.98 2.51
C VAL A 74 5.75 -8.08 3.55
N SER A 75 5.67 -7.72 4.84
CA SER A 75 5.40 -8.67 5.92
C SER A 75 4.06 -9.39 5.72
N SER A 76 4.08 -10.73 5.78
CA SER A 76 2.88 -11.56 5.63
C SER A 76 1.79 -11.19 6.63
N ASP A 77 2.16 -10.95 7.88
CA ASP A 77 1.21 -10.75 8.97
C ASP A 77 0.55 -9.38 8.87
N ILE A 78 1.33 -8.36 8.48
CA ILE A 78 0.81 -7.02 8.19
C ILE A 78 -0.11 -7.06 6.97
N ARG A 79 0.28 -7.76 5.90
CA ARG A 79 -0.57 -7.94 4.72
C ARG A 79 -1.88 -8.63 5.05
N GLN A 80 -1.85 -9.68 5.85
CA GLN A 80 -3.06 -10.38 6.30
C GLN A 80 -3.97 -9.47 7.13
N ALA A 81 -3.40 -8.64 8.02
CA ALA A 81 -4.18 -7.67 8.76
C ALA A 81 -4.83 -6.63 7.83
N ILE A 82 -4.07 -6.06 6.88
CA ILE A 82 -4.58 -5.10 5.89
C ILE A 82 -5.67 -5.74 5.01
N ALA A 83 -5.53 -7.02 4.65
CA ALA A 83 -6.50 -7.75 3.82
C ALA A 83 -7.90 -7.87 4.44
N THR A 84 -8.04 -7.65 5.75
CA THR A 84 -9.35 -7.62 6.44
C THR A 84 -10.11 -6.30 6.25
N CYS A 85 -9.47 -5.28 5.67
CA CYS A 85 -10.04 -3.96 5.47
C CYS A 85 -11.28 -3.99 4.57
N GLN A 86 -12.32 -3.27 5.00
CA GLN A 86 -13.53 -3.04 4.21
C GLN A 86 -13.34 -1.99 3.12
N GLY A 87 -12.16 -1.41 2.96
CA GLY A 87 -11.79 -0.61 1.79
C GLY A 87 -11.66 -1.43 0.50
N ILE A 88 -11.36 -0.76 -0.62
CA ILE A 88 -10.98 -1.39 -1.89
C ILE A 88 -9.45 -1.50 -1.89
N ILE A 89 -8.93 -2.72 -1.71
CA ILE A 89 -7.49 -2.94 -1.57
C ILE A 89 -6.84 -3.16 -2.93
N VAL A 90 -5.76 -2.43 -3.18
CA VAL A 90 -4.83 -2.61 -4.30
C VAL A 90 -3.45 -2.94 -3.71
N ASP A 91 -3.14 -4.24 -3.67
CA ASP A 91 -1.82 -4.73 -3.24
C ASP A 91 -0.82 -4.58 -4.39
N LEU A 92 0.08 -3.61 -4.26
CA LEU A 92 1.05 -3.27 -5.31
C LEU A 92 2.26 -4.21 -5.34
N ILE A 93 2.45 -5.02 -4.29
CA ILE A 93 3.64 -5.87 -4.13
C ILE A 93 3.29 -7.36 -4.05
N GLY A 94 2.27 -7.74 -3.30
CA GLY A 94 2.00 -9.14 -2.94
C GLY A 94 1.82 -10.08 -4.13
N THR A 95 1.10 -9.67 -5.17
CA THR A 95 0.93 -10.49 -6.39
C THR A 95 2.25 -10.68 -7.13
N HIS A 96 3.07 -9.64 -7.23
CA HIS A 96 4.35 -9.69 -7.94
C HIS A 96 5.38 -10.53 -7.20
N VAL A 97 5.38 -10.49 -5.86
CA VAL A 97 6.27 -11.34 -5.04
C VAL A 97 6.03 -12.82 -5.32
N GLY A 98 4.77 -13.27 -5.33
CA GLY A 98 4.46 -14.68 -5.62
C GLY A 98 4.90 -15.12 -7.02
N GLN A 99 4.78 -14.25 -8.02
CA GLN A 99 5.29 -14.52 -9.38
C GLN A 99 6.81 -14.67 -9.40
N LEU A 100 7.53 -13.82 -8.67
CA LEU A 100 8.98 -13.88 -8.57
C LEU A 100 9.48 -15.10 -7.79
N GLU A 101 8.81 -15.49 -6.70
CA GLU A 101 9.15 -16.71 -5.97
C GLU A 101 9.03 -17.95 -6.86
N GLN A 102 7.97 -18.04 -7.66
CA GLN A 102 7.79 -19.12 -8.64
C GLN A 102 8.87 -19.11 -9.72
N ALA A 103 9.20 -17.93 -10.26
CA ALA A 103 10.21 -17.80 -11.31
C ALA A 103 11.64 -18.08 -10.82
N LEU A 104 11.94 -17.73 -9.56
CA LEU A 104 13.28 -17.85 -8.97
C LEU A 104 13.48 -19.16 -8.20
N GLY A 105 12.41 -19.90 -7.88
CA GLY A 105 12.48 -21.14 -7.10
C GLY A 105 12.92 -20.93 -5.65
N SER A 106 12.77 -19.71 -5.11
CA SER A 106 13.19 -19.35 -3.74
C SER A 106 12.15 -18.43 -3.09
N PRO A 107 11.86 -18.60 -1.78
CA PRO A 107 10.91 -17.73 -1.08
C PRO A 107 11.48 -16.32 -0.88
N ALA A 108 10.60 -15.33 -0.81
CA ALA A 108 10.94 -13.98 -0.45
C ALA A 108 11.32 -13.91 1.04
N SER A 109 12.32 -13.09 1.35
CA SER A 109 12.82 -12.94 2.72
C SER A 109 11.81 -12.30 3.68
N ALA A 110 10.70 -11.76 3.19
CA ALA A 110 9.64 -11.06 3.94
C ALA A 110 10.09 -9.92 4.90
N VAL A 111 11.35 -9.47 4.82
CA VAL A 111 11.92 -8.45 5.71
C VAL A 111 11.47 -7.03 5.28
N PRO A 112 10.76 -6.29 6.15
CA PRO A 112 10.40 -4.90 5.90
C PRO A 112 11.63 -4.01 5.66
N GLY A 113 11.52 -3.02 4.78
CA GLY A 113 12.59 -2.05 4.51
C GLY A 113 13.67 -2.48 3.52
N ARG A 114 13.74 -3.75 3.08
CA ARG A 114 14.64 -4.16 1.96
C ARG A 114 14.17 -3.63 0.60
N ALA A 115 12.89 -3.35 0.44
CA ALA A 115 12.34 -2.75 -0.78
C ALA A 115 12.87 -1.32 -1.05
N HIS A 116 13.36 -0.63 -0.02
CA HIS A 116 13.98 0.70 -0.10
C HIS A 116 15.24 0.81 0.81
N GLY A 117 15.97 -0.29 0.95
CA GLY A 117 17.17 -0.37 1.77
C GLY A 117 18.42 -0.43 0.91
N LEU A 118 19.06 0.73 0.70
CA LEU A 118 20.50 0.85 0.39
C LEU A 118 20.97 0.24 -0.95
N GLY A 119 20.39 0.69 -2.07
CA GLY A 119 20.94 0.44 -3.41
C GLY A 119 21.97 1.48 -3.90
N ASN A 120 22.28 2.51 -3.12
CA ASN A 120 23.17 3.60 -3.52
C ASN A 120 24.30 3.81 -2.50
N ALA A 121 25.29 2.92 -2.51
CA ALA A 121 26.63 3.23 -1.98
C ALA A 121 27.78 2.61 -2.80
N GLU A 122 27.51 1.64 -3.70
CA GLU A 122 28.56 1.00 -4.50
C GLU A 122 28.51 1.31 -6.01
N ARG A 123 27.66 2.24 -6.47
CA ARG A 123 27.56 2.62 -7.90
C ARG A 123 28.10 4.01 -8.25
N TYR A 124 28.88 4.62 -7.37
CA TYR A 124 29.69 5.80 -7.69
C TYR A 124 31.18 5.51 -7.41
N GLN A 125 31.73 4.59 -8.19
CA GLN A 125 33.17 4.56 -8.42
C GLN A 125 33.44 4.01 -9.82
N SER A 126 33.23 4.86 -10.81
CA SER A 126 33.81 4.78 -12.16
C SER A 126 33.85 6.19 -12.73
#